data_AF-A0A1H8B4I4-F1
#
_entry.id   AF-A0A1H8B4I4-F1
#
_cell.length_a   1.000
_cell.length_b   1.000
_cell.length_c   1.000
_cell.angle_alpha   90.00
_cell.angle_beta   90.00
_cell.angle_gamma   90.00
#
_symmetry.space_group_name_H-M   'P 1'
#
loop_
_entity.id
_entity.type
_entity.pdbx_description
1 polymer ?
#
loop_
_entity_poly.entity_id
_entity_poly.type
_entity_poly.pdbx_seq_one_letter_code
_entity_poly.pdbx_strand_id
1 'polypeptide(L)'
;MHRNRLEGREAEIDEIVKMRRAAEVGRLLLGELNGPLAPIFADGYSGKTRAEIKAERASIRQYLRAEVTKFCQRNFSDLRPNDLAKLYEPLYQHKSVYRLALSEFVAQFGRPKKFVLRGAPEHSTICLSPWGLQTEYPEMHLSKDVAISYNEVVTIVNSLKEYKNTSWRKAKTSDVRNTVADLHRREAFFRRMCLLSCFNLVEAYINGIAWEFVKSTDISTLSNKQQKLLTEGQASLLDKLVKVPTIVMSQSTGPLTHDENPLAEFRELIKPFRDSIVHASPFGAAERFGGYDKLSRVYELSFETVQRSVELTFEIIGRIHRFLGSERQLPDWCPPRMEDGTFEIPIG
;
A
#
# COMPACT_ATOMS: atom_id res chain seq x y z
N MET A 1 -0.64 42.52 -8.26
CA MET A 1 -1.23 42.15 -6.96
C MET A 1 -0.33 42.66 -5.84
N HIS A 2 -0.71 43.75 -5.17
CA HIS A 2 0.00 44.24 -3.99
C HIS A 2 -0.16 43.24 -2.84
N ARG A 3 0.93 42.59 -2.42
CA ARG A 3 0.99 41.97 -1.10
C ARG A 3 0.95 43.09 -0.08
N ASN A 4 -0.19 43.31 0.58
CA ASN A 4 -0.24 44.08 1.82
C ASN A 4 0.79 43.45 2.78
N ARG A 5 1.86 44.20 3.08
CA ARG A 5 2.76 43.82 4.16
C ARG A 5 1.94 43.91 5.44
N LEU A 6 1.74 42.77 6.12
CA LEU A 6 1.24 42.79 7.48
C LEU A 6 2.24 43.60 8.32
N GLU A 7 1.75 44.60 9.06
CA GLU A 7 2.57 45.47 9.88
C GLU A 7 2.13 45.42 11.35
N GLY A 8 3.07 45.67 12.26
CA GLY A 8 2.78 45.76 13.69
C GLY A 8 2.19 44.47 14.29
N ARG A 9 1.03 44.59 14.95
CA ARG A 9 0.38 43.52 15.72
C ARG A 9 -0.01 42.32 14.84
N GLU A 10 -0.45 42.56 13.61
CA GLU A 10 -0.90 41.48 12.72
C GLU A 10 0.25 40.59 12.28
N ALA A 11 1.42 41.17 11.98
CA ALA A 11 2.63 40.42 11.67
C ALA A 11 3.12 39.58 12.86
N GLU A 12 2.96 40.10 14.08
CA GLU A 12 3.29 39.38 15.32
C GLU A 12 2.38 38.16 15.51
N ILE A 13 1.07 38.33 15.30
CA ILE A 13 0.08 37.25 15.40
C ILE A 13 0.31 36.20 14.30
N ASP A 14 0.52 36.63 13.05
CA ASP A 14 0.78 35.72 11.92
C ASP A 14 2.00 34.83 12.16
N GLU A 15 3.09 35.37 12.72
CA GLU A 15 4.27 34.58 13.08
C GLU A 15 3.96 33.53 14.15
N ILE A 16 3.21 33.92 15.19
CA ILE A 16 2.78 33.00 16.27
C ILE A 16 1.91 31.87 15.68
N VAL A 17 0.89 32.22 14.91
CA VAL A 17 -0.05 31.28 14.30
C VAL A 17 0.68 30.30 13.39
N LYS A 18 1.54 30.78 12.49
CA LYS A 18 2.32 29.92 11.58
C LYS A 18 3.19 28.93 12.34
N MET A 19 3.93 29.39 13.35
CA MET A 19 4.81 28.52 14.11
C MET A 19 4.06 27.48 14.94
N ARG A 20 2.93 27.87 15.57
CA ARG A 20 2.07 26.92 16.29
C ARG A 20 1.45 25.90 15.35
N ARG A 21 0.94 26.32 14.19
CA ARG A 21 0.42 25.43 13.15
C ARG A 21 1.48 24.43 12.69
N ALA A 22 2.69 24.91 12.39
CA ALA A 22 3.80 24.04 11.99
C ALA A 22 4.16 23.01 13.07
N ALA A 23 4.19 23.42 14.34
CA ALA A 23 4.45 22.53 15.45
C ALA A 23 3.36 21.47 15.62
N GLU A 24 2.09 21.86 15.54
CA GLU A 24 0.96 20.94 15.67
C GLU A 24 0.92 19.93 14.52
N VAL A 25 1.17 20.38 13.29
CA VAL A 25 1.35 19.48 12.14
C VAL A 25 2.54 18.55 12.38
N GLY A 26 3.68 19.06 12.85
CA GLY A 26 4.85 18.22 13.16
C GLY A 26 4.53 17.08 14.13
N ARG A 27 3.78 17.38 15.20
CA ARG A 27 3.30 16.38 16.17
C ARG A 27 2.36 15.37 15.53
N LEU A 28 1.44 15.83 14.67
CA LEU A 28 0.56 14.94 13.90
C LEU A 28 1.38 13.98 13.05
N LEU A 29 2.38 14.47 12.31
CA LEU A 29 3.24 13.65 11.45
C LEU A 29 4.09 12.64 12.24
N LEU A 30 4.38 12.93 13.51
CA LEU A 30 5.08 12.03 14.42
C LEU A 30 4.16 11.01 15.12
N GLY A 31 2.84 11.16 14.99
CA GLY A 31 1.87 10.33 15.70
C GLY A 31 1.73 10.67 17.19
N GLU A 32 2.11 11.88 17.59
CA GLU A 32 2.14 12.32 19.00
C GLU A 32 0.80 12.92 19.47
N LEU A 33 -0.19 13.02 18.59
CA LEU A 33 -1.50 13.59 18.92
C LEU A 33 -2.46 12.52 19.42
N ASN A 34 -3.15 12.81 20.52
CA ASN A 34 -4.21 11.97 21.06
C ASN A 34 -5.61 12.31 20.49
N GLY A 35 -5.67 13.04 19.37
CA GLY A 35 -6.91 13.49 18.77
C GLY A 35 -6.70 14.44 17.58
N PRO A 36 -7.78 15.07 17.08
CA PRO A 36 -7.71 16.04 16.01
C PRO A 36 -6.89 17.29 16.38
N LEU A 37 -6.35 17.97 15.37
CA LEU A 37 -5.66 19.25 15.48
C LEU A 37 -6.51 20.27 16.25
N ALA A 38 -5.88 20.91 17.24
CA ALA A 38 -6.50 22.03 17.95
C ALA A 38 -6.74 23.22 16.99
N PRO A 39 -7.80 24.03 17.19
CA PRO A 39 -8.03 25.24 16.41
C PRO A 39 -6.95 26.30 16.68
N ILE A 40 -6.23 26.72 15.64
CA ILE A 40 -5.15 27.70 15.70
C ILE A 40 -5.40 28.75 14.62
N PHE A 41 -6.06 29.84 15.01
CA PHE A 41 -6.48 30.94 14.13
C PHE A 41 -6.13 32.30 14.75
N ALA A 42 -5.96 33.31 13.89
CA ALA A 42 -5.63 34.67 14.33
C ALA A 42 -6.69 35.26 15.26
N ASP A 43 -7.97 34.92 15.09
CA ASP A 43 -9.08 35.40 15.91
C ASP A 43 -8.96 35.02 17.39
N GLY A 44 -8.24 33.93 17.69
CA GLY A 44 -7.89 33.52 19.06
C GLY A 44 -6.96 34.50 19.79
N TYR A 45 -6.46 35.53 19.10
CA TYR A 45 -5.57 36.56 19.64
C TYR A 45 -6.23 37.96 19.73
N SER A 46 -7.51 38.06 19.38
CA SER A 46 -8.27 39.32 19.40
C SER A 46 -8.28 39.96 20.80
N GLY A 47 -8.49 39.16 21.84
CA GLY A 47 -8.52 39.59 23.24
C GLY A 47 -7.16 39.80 23.93
N LYS A 48 -6.03 39.43 23.30
CA LYS A 48 -4.70 39.56 23.93
C LYS A 48 -4.12 40.96 23.77
N THR A 49 -3.49 41.47 24.83
CA THR A 49 -2.71 42.71 24.80
C THR A 49 -1.45 42.54 23.96
N ARG A 50 -0.90 43.66 23.48
CA ARG A 50 0.35 43.64 22.69
C ARG A 50 1.55 43.11 23.49
N ALA A 51 1.57 43.34 24.80
CA ALA A 51 2.63 42.82 25.67
C ALA A 51 2.61 41.28 25.73
N GLU A 52 1.42 40.68 25.86
CA GLU A 52 1.24 39.22 25.83
C GLU A 52 1.63 38.62 24.48
N ILE A 53 1.23 39.26 23.37
CA ILE A 53 1.60 38.83 22.02
C ILE A 53 3.13 38.84 21.84
N LYS A 54 3.81 39.89 22.32
CA LYS A 54 5.27 39.98 22.25
C LYS A 54 5.97 38.92 23.10
N ALA A 55 5.48 38.67 24.31
CA ALA A 55 6.02 37.64 25.20
C ALA A 55 5.88 36.24 24.57
N GLU A 56 4.72 35.93 24.00
CA GLU A 56 4.47 34.65 23.33
C GLU A 56 5.35 34.48 22.08
N ARG A 57 5.47 35.53 21.26
CA ARG A 57 6.36 35.54 20.10
C ARG A 57 7.83 35.30 20.49
N ALA A 58 8.30 35.91 21.58
CA ALA A 58 9.65 35.71 22.08
C ALA A 58 9.88 34.25 22.51
N SER A 59 8.93 33.65 23.24
CA SER A 59 8.96 32.24 23.63
C SER A 59 9.02 31.29 22.43
N ILE A 60 8.17 31.52 21.41
CA ILE A 60 8.17 30.74 20.16
C ILE A 60 9.52 30.82 19.44
N ARG A 61 10.13 32.01 19.37
CA ARG A 61 11.44 32.20 18.74
C ARG A 61 12.56 31.48 19.48
N GLN A 62 12.51 31.48 20.81
CA GLN A 62 13.55 30.89 21.64
C GLN A 62 13.55 29.35 21.57
N TYR A 63 12.37 28.72 21.55
CA TYR A 63 12.26 27.26 21.68
C TYR A 63 11.65 26.59 20.45
N LEU A 64 10.42 26.98 20.09
CA LEU A 64 9.63 26.26 19.09
C LEU A 64 10.23 26.33 17.68
N ARG A 65 10.80 27.49 17.33
CA ARG A 65 11.38 27.71 16.01
C ARG A 65 12.54 26.76 15.71
N ALA A 66 13.42 26.53 16.67
CA ALA A 66 14.56 25.63 16.52
C ALA A 66 14.09 24.19 16.34
N GLU A 67 13.16 23.73 17.17
CA GLU A 67 12.63 22.37 17.12
C GLU A 67 11.87 22.08 15.82
N VAL A 68 10.99 22.97 15.37
CA VAL A 68 10.28 22.81 14.09
C VAL A 68 11.26 22.82 12.91
N THR A 69 12.29 23.67 12.96
CA THR A 69 13.33 23.71 11.91
C THR A 69 14.10 22.39 11.88
N LYS A 70 14.51 21.88 13.05
CA LYS A 70 15.20 20.59 13.18
C LYS A 70 14.33 19.44 12.68
N PHE A 71 13.04 19.44 13.02
CA PHE A 71 12.08 18.46 12.50
C PHE A 71 12.01 18.49 10.97
N CYS A 72 11.86 19.68 10.37
CA CYS A 72 11.80 19.84 8.92
C CYS A 72 13.09 19.32 8.26
N GLN A 73 14.25 19.78 8.74
CA GLN A 73 15.56 19.39 8.22
C GLN A 73 15.85 17.91 8.42
N ARG A 74 15.36 17.29 9.50
CA ARG A 74 15.58 15.86 9.76
C ARG A 74 14.78 15.01 8.78
N ASN A 75 13.50 15.33 8.56
CA ASN A 75 12.55 14.45 7.88
C ASN A 75 12.34 14.75 6.39
N PHE A 76 12.64 15.98 5.94
CA PHE A 76 12.38 16.43 4.57
C PHE A 76 13.63 17.03 3.95
N SER A 77 13.68 17.04 2.61
CA SER A 77 14.85 17.55 1.86
C SER A 77 14.80 19.07 1.67
N ASP A 78 13.59 19.62 1.49
CA ASP A 78 13.34 20.99 1.03
C ASP A 78 12.14 21.67 1.72
N LEU A 79 11.57 21.03 2.74
CA LEU A 79 10.44 21.56 3.50
C LEU A 79 10.92 22.53 4.59
N ARG A 80 10.27 23.69 4.72
CA ARG A 80 10.57 24.70 5.75
C ARG A 80 9.40 24.85 6.73
N PRO A 81 9.61 25.43 7.94
CA PRO A 81 8.54 25.63 8.92
C PRO A 81 7.28 26.33 8.36
N ASN A 82 7.45 27.33 7.50
CA ASN A 82 6.31 28.02 6.88
C ASN A 82 5.56 27.14 5.87
N ASP A 83 6.25 26.20 5.22
CA ASP A 83 5.64 25.24 4.31
C ASP A 83 4.91 24.17 5.12
N LEU A 84 5.47 23.72 6.25
CA LEU A 84 4.81 22.84 7.22
C LEU A 84 3.50 23.43 7.75
N ALA A 85 3.50 24.74 8.07
CA ALA A 85 2.32 25.45 8.55
C ALA A 85 1.17 25.45 7.54
N LYS A 86 1.45 25.35 6.23
CA LYS A 86 0.41 25.33 5.19
C LYS A 86 -0.40 24.02 5.20
N LEU A 87 0.17 22.91 5.66
CA LEU A 87 -0.55 21.63 5.79
C LEU A 87 -1.65 21.70 6.85
N TYR A 88 -1.56 22.63 7.79
CA TYR A 88 -2.53 22.74 8.88
C TYR A 88 -3.95 22.91 8.36
N GLU A 89 -4.16 23.75 7.33
CA GLU A 89 -5.50 24.07 6.86
C GLU A 89 -6.16 22.88 6.16
N PRO A 90 -5.52 22.18 5.19
CA PRO A 90 -6.06 20.92 4.65
C PRO A 90 -6.33 19.87 5.73
N LEU A 91 -5.39 19.70 6.68
CA LEU A 91 -5.56 18.74 7.77
C LEU A 91 -6.74 19.10 8.67
N TYR A 92 -6.89 20.36 9.04
CA TYR A 92 -7.98 20.82 9.89
C TYR A 92 -9.34 20.63 9.20
N GLN A 93 -9.44 20.99 7.91
CA GLN A 93 -10.64 20.81 7.09
C GLN A 93 -11.06 19.34 6.95
N HIS A 94 -10.11 18.41 7.01
CA HIS A 94 -10.37 16.98 6.91
C HIS A 94 -10.32 16.27 8.26
N LYS A 95 -10.58 16.99 9.36
CA LYS A 95 -10.65 16.41 10.72
C LYS A 95 -9.37 15.62 11.07
N SER A 96 -8.23 16.15 10.65
CA SER A 96 -6.88 15.60 10.85
C SER A 96 -6.59 14.29 10.12
N VAL A 97 -7.42 13.91 9.15
CA VAL A 97 -7.18 12.74 8.28
C VAL A 97 -7.10 13.21 6.84
N TYR A 98 -5.91 13.18 6.25
CA TYR A 98 -5.69 13.65 4.88
C TYR A 98 -4.90 12.64 4.06
N ARG A 99 -5.37 12.37 2.85
CA ARG A 99 -4.74 11.46 1.89
C ARG A 99 -4.51 12.18 0.58
N LEU A 100 -3.34 12.01 0.01
CA LEU A 100 -2.94 12.57 -1.28
C LEU A 100 -1.78 11.77 -1.89
N ALA A 101 -1.61 11.83 -3.20
CA ALA A 101 -0.49 11.14 -3.83
C ALA A 101 0.85 11.70 -3.34
N LEU A 102 1.90 10.87 -3.25
CA LEU A 102 3.24 11.30 -2.85
C LEU A 102 3.77 12.40 -3.76
N SER A 103 3.54 12.28 -5.07
CA SER A 103 3.91 13.32 -6.04
C SER A 103 3.21 14.66 -5.77
N GLU A 104 1.94 14.65 -5.37
CA GLU A 104 1.19 15.85 -4.99
C GLU A 104 1.71 16.44 -3.67
N PHE A 105 2.01 15.58 -2.69
CA PHE A 105 2.60 16.01 -1.42
C PHE A 105 3.96 16.68 -1.63
N VAL A 106 4.82 16.08 -2.46
CA VAL A 106 6.13 16.63 -2.82
C VAL A 106 5.98 17.98 -3.51
N ALA A 107 5.05 18.10 -4.47
CA ALA A 107 4.83 19.34 -5.21
C ALA A 107 4.27 20.48 -4.33
N GLN A 108 3.39 20.16 -3.38
CA GLN A 108 2.72 21.17 -2.56
C GLN A 108 3.51 21.58 -1.31
N PHE A 109 4.27 20.64 -0.73
CA PHE A 109 4.79 20.79 0.63
C PHE A 109 6.31 20.56 0.74
N GLY A 110 6.80 19.51 0.11
CA GLY A 110 8.23 19.15 0.10
C GLY A 110 8.45 17.65 0.15
N ARG A 111 9.66 17.22 -0.19
CA ARG A 111 10.03 15.81 -0.37
C ARG A 111 10.43 15.15 0.97
N PRO A 112 9.69 14.13 1.44
CA PRO A 112 10.15 13.30 2.55
C PRO A 112 11.48 12.62 2.21
N LYS A 113 12.37 12.50 3.19
CA LYS A 113 13.64 11.77 2.99
C LYS A 113 13.38 10.26 2.87
N LYS A 114 14.30 9.55 2.21
CA LYS A 114 14.20 8.10 1.97
C LYS A 114 13.86 7.28 3.22
N PHE A 115 14.49 7.59 4.36
CA PHE A 115 14.23 6.85 5.60
C PHE A 115 12.82 7.09 6.18
N VAL A 116 12.19 8.24 5.87
CA VAL A 116 10.80 8.53 6.27
C VAL A 116 9.83 7.70 5.43
N LEU A 117 10.14 7.51 4.15
CA LEU A 117 9.33 6.71 3.23
C LEU A 117 9.47 5.19 3.48
N ARG A 118 10.50 4.74 4.21
CA ARG A 118 10.71 3.31 4.55
C ARG A 118 10.61 2.37 3.34
N GLY A 119 11.16 2.78 2.21
CA GLY A 119 11.13 1.99 0.97
C GLY A 119 9.82 2.07 0.17
N ALA A 120 8.89 2.95 0.54
CA ALA A 120 7.66 3.16 -0.22
C ALA A 120 7.95 3.67 -1.65
N PRO A 121 7.26 3.13 -2.67
CA PRO A 121 7.43 3.51 -4.07
C PRO A 121 6.94 4.93 -4.37
N GLU A 122 7.33 5.50 -5.52
CA GLU A 122 6.98 6.88 -5.91
C GLU A 122 5.47 7.04 -6.21
N HIS A 123 4.78 5.95 -6.55
CA HIS A 123 3.32 5.93 -6.75
C HIS A 123 2.52 5.82 -5.43
N SER A 124 3.19 5.90 -4.28
CA SER A 124 2.53 5.81 -2.97
C SER A 124 1.55 6.97 -2.73
N THR A 125 0.57 6.71 -1.87
CA THR A 125 -0.29 7.71 -1.23
C THR A 125 0.28 8.05 0.14
N ILE A 126 0.42 9.33 0.45
CA ILE A 126 0.70 9.80 1.81
C ILE A 126 -0.61 9.80 2.59
N CYS A 127 -0.62 9.12 3.73
CA CYS A 127 -1.72 9.12 4.69
C CYS A 127 -1.28 9.87 5.94
N LEU A 128 -1.92 11.00 6.21
CA LEU A 128 -1.69 11.82 7.39
C LEU A 128 -2.85 11.61 8.36
N SER A 129 -2.54 11.23 9.59
CA SER A 129 -3.51 11.04 10.66
C SER A 129 -2.87 11.33 12.02
N PRO A 130 -3.63 11.36 13.13
CA PRO A 130 -3.06 11.38 14.46
C PRO A 130 -2.11 10.21 14.78
N TRP A 131 -2.07 9.15 13.96
CA TRP A 131 -1.13 8.04 14.08
C TRP A 131 0.20 8.28 13.33
N GLY A 132 0.42 9.46 12.77
CA GLY A 132 1.65 9.80 12.07
C GLY A 132 1.50 9.94 10.57
N LEU A 133 2.64 10.22 9.93
CA LEU A 133 2.81 10.11 8.49
C LEU A 133 3.02 8.64 8.12
N GLN A 134 2.11 8.11 7.32
CA GLN A 134 2.15 6.76 6.77
C GLN A 134 2.15 6.81 5.24
N THR A 135 2.57 5.71 4.63
CA THR A 135 2.48 5.50 3.19
C THR A 135 1.57 4.31 2.91
N GLU A 136 0.71 4.45 1.92
CA GLU A 136 -0.14 3.37 1.43
C GLU A 136 0.04 3.22 -0.08
N TYR A 137 0.16 1.97 -0.52
CA TYR A 137 0.22 1.61 -1.93
C TYR A 137 -0.34 0.19 -2.11
N PRO A 138 -0.89 -0.15 -3.29
CA PRO A 138 -1.64 -1.38 -3.48
C PRO A 138 -0.87 -2.66 -3.12
N GLU A 139 0.41 -2.73 -3.47
CA GLU A 139 1.26 -3.91 -3.25
C GLU A 139 1.44 -4.23 -1.76
N MET A 140 1.58 -3.21 -0.91
CA MET A 140 1.65 -3.39 0.54
C MET A 140 0.36 -4.00 1.10
N HIS A 141 -0.79 -3.52 0.64
CA HIS A 141 -2.08 -4.03 1.11
C HIS A 141 -2.31 -5.46 0.62
N LEU A 142 -2.05 -5.71 -0.66
CA LEU A 142 -2.25 -7.02 -1.28
C LEU A 142 -1.26 -8.08 -0.75
N SER A 143 -0.02 -7.70 -0.44
CA SER A 143 0.95 -8.62 0.18
C SER A 143 0.52 -9.04 1.58
N LYS A 144 -0.04 -8.11 2.37
CA LYS A 144 -0.63 -8.39 3.68
C LYS A 144 -1.89 -9.25 3.57
N ASP A 145 -2.74 -9.00 2.57
CA ASP A 145 -3.93 -9.82 2.32
C ASP A 145 -3.56 -11.26 1.95
N VAL A 146 -2.50 -11.45 1.15
CA VAL A 146 -1.95 -12.78 0.86
C VAL A 146 -1.47 -13.44 2.16
N ALA A 147 -0.70 -12.74 2.99
CA ALA A 147 -0.19 -13.26 4.25
C ALA A 147 -1.30 -13.66 5.23
N ILE A 148 -2.24 -12.75 5.51
CA ILE A 148 -3.38 -12.99 6.40
C ILE A 148 -4.19 -14.19 5.91
N SER A 149 -4.57 -14.18 4.63
CA SER A 149 -5.42 -15.24 4.08
C SER A 149 -4.70 -16.59 4.07
N TYR A 150 -3.40 -16.61 3.72
CA TYR A 150 -2.62 -17.85 3.71
C TYR A 150 -2.45 -18.43 5.12
N ASN A 151 -2.10 -17.60 6.10
CA ASN A 151 -1.92 -18.01 7.50
C ASN A 151 -3.21 -18.57 8.08
N GLU A 152 -4.35 -17.94 7.79
CA GLU A 152 -5.67 -18.43 8.22
C GLU A 152 -5.99 -19.79 7.58
N VAL A 153 -5.69 -20.00 6.28
CA VAL A 153 -5.88 -21.31 5.65
C VAL A 153 -5.02 -22.38 6.33
N VAL A 154 -3.74 -22.11 6.60
CA VAL A 154 -2.85 -23.07 7.29
C VAL A 154 -3.38 -23.41 8.67
N THR A 155 -3.81 -22.39 9.42
CA THR A 155 -4.40 -22.55 10.77
C THR A 155 -5.64 -23.45 10.72
N ILE A 156 -6.58 -23.15 9.81
CA ILE A 156 -7.82 -23.90 9.68
C ILE A 156 -7.57 -25.34 9.21
N VAL A 157 -6.67 -25.54 8.24
CA VAL A 157 -6.27 -26.89 7.78
C VAL A 157 -5.71 -27.72 8.93
N ASN A 158 -4.90 -27.10 9.81
CA ASN A 158 -4.39 -27.77 10.99
C ASN A 158 -5.50 -28.10 12.00
N SER A 159 -6.42 -27.18 12.27
CA SER A 159 -7.58 -27.45 13.13
C SER A 159 -8.48 -28.56 12.58
N LEU A 160 -8.71 -28.61 11.26
CA LEU A 160 -9.50 -29.67 10.62
C LEU A 160 -8.87 -31.07 10.76
N LYS A 161 -7.54 -31.17 10.93
CA LYS A 161 -6.87 -32.47 11.17
C LYS A 161 -7.32 -33.12 12.47
N GLU A 162 -7.65 -32.34 13.50
CA GLU A 162 -8.14 -32.85 14.79
C GLU A 162 -9.46 -33.61 14.66
N TYR A 163 -10.27 -33.24 13.66
CA TYR A 163 -11.57 -33.85 13.41
C TYR A 163 -11.51 -35.08 12.48
N LYS A 164 -10.38 -35.34 11.80
CA LYS A 164 -10.25 -36.46 10.84
C LYS A 164 -10.54 -37.83 11.46
N ASN A 165 -10.15 -38.01 12.72
CA ASN A 165 -10.32 -39.28 13.45
C ASN A 165 -11.57 -39.29 14.33
N THR A 166 -12.43 -38.28 14.22
CA THR A 166 -13.68 -38.22 14.98
C THR A 166 -14.67 -39.26 14.43
N SER A 167 -15.24 -40.09 15.31
CA SER A 167 -16.25 -41.06 14.89
C SER A 167 -17.47 -40.38 14.28
N TRP A 168 -18.10 -41.00 13.27
CA TRP A 168 -19.28 -40.45 12.61
C TRP A 168 -20.43 -40.11 13.58
N ARG A 169 -20.56 -40.86 14.68
CA ARG A 169 -21.55 -40.56 15.74
C ARG A 169 -21.26 -39.22 16.42
N LYS A 170 -20.00 -38.97 16.78
CA LYS A 170 -19.57 -37.70 17.39
C LYS A 170 -19.57 -36.55 16.39
N ALA A 171 -19.20 -36.79 15.13
CA ALA A 171 -19.23 -35.78 14.07
C ALA A 171 -20.64 -35.25 13.78
N LYS A 172 -21.68 -36.05 14.05
CA LYS A 172 -23.09 -35.66 13.86
C LYS A 172 -23.68 -34.86 15.02
N THR A 173 -22.97 -34.66 16.13
CA THR A 173 -23.46 -33.77 17.20
C THR A 173 -23.50 -32.33 16.69
N SER A 174 -24.45 -31.53 17.18
CA SER A 174 -24.64 -30.15 16.72
C SER A 174 -23.36 -29.33 16.86
N ASP A 175 -22.67 -29.43 17.99
CA ASP A 175 -21.48 -28.63 18.29
C ASP A 175 -20.32 -28.95 17.35
N VAL A 176 -20.02 -30.23 17.13
CA VAL A 176 -18.93 -30.65 16.23
C VAL A 176 -19.29 -30.32 14.79
N ARG A 177 -20.51 -30.63 14.36
CA ARG A 177 -20.98 -30.34 13.00
C ARG A 177 -20.91 -28.85 12.69
N ASN A 178 -21.38 -27.99 13.59
CA ASN A 178 -21.40 -26.54 13.38
C ASN A 178 -19.98 -25.97 13.35
N THR A 179 -19.08 -26.46 14.23
CA THR A 179 -17.67 -26.05 14.25
C THR A 179 -16.96 -26.44 12.96
N VAL A 180 -17.08 -27.70 12.52
CA VAL A 180 -16.47 -28.19 11.28
C VAL A 180 -17.04 -27.47 10.05
N ALA A 181 -18.36 -27.23 10.02
CA ALA A 181 -18.98 -26.47 8.95
C ALA A 181 -18.48 -25.02 8.90
N ASP A 182 -18.26 -24.38 10.05
CA ASP A 182 -17.69 -23.04 10.10
C ASP A 182 -16.24 -23.00 9.59
N LEU A 183 -15.41 -23.95 10.03
CA LEU A 183 -14.03 -24.11 9.56
C LEU A 183 -13.98 -24.27 8.04
N HIS A 184 -14.79 -25.15 7.45
CA HIS A 184 -14.82 -25.31 5.99
C HIS A 184 -15.30 -24.06 5.24
N ARG A 185 -16.27 -23.31 5.77
CA ARG A 185 -16.73 -22.05 5.16
C ARG A 185 -15.62 -21.00 5.17
N ARG A 186 -14.95 -20.83 6.30
CA ARG A 186 -13.82 -19.90 6.46
C ARG A 186 -12.65 -20.31 5.60
N GLU A 187 -12.30 -21.60 5.59
CA GLU A 187 -11.25 -22.16 4.72
C GLU A 187 -11.51 -21.82 3.25
N ALA A 188 -12.72 -22.10 2.76
CA ALA A 188 -13.08 -21.81 1.38
C ALA A 188 -13.02 -20.31 1.06
N PHE A 189 -13.45 -19.44 1.99
CA PHE A 189 -13.32 -18.00 1.86
C PHE A 189 -11.86 -17.56 1.75
N PHE A 190 -11.01 -17.94 2.70
CA PHE A 190 -9.62 -17.50 2.73
C PHE A 190 -8.79 -18.08 1.58
N ARG A 191 -9.08 -19.30 1.12
CA ARG A 191 -8.45 -19.86 -0.09
C ARG A 191 -8.72 -19.00 -1.32
N ARG A 192 -9.98 -18.60 -1.53
CA ARG A 192 -10.37 -17.72 -2.65
C ARG A 192 -9.73 -16.34 -2.53
N MET A 193 -9.78 -15.75 -1.34
CA MET A 193 -9.16 -14.43 -1.09
C MET A 193 -7.64 -14.48 -1.32
N CYS A 194 -6.96 -15.50 -0.81
CA CYS A 194 -5.51 -15.65 -1.00
C CYS A 194 -5.15 -15.73 -2.49
N LEU A 195 -5.88 -16.54 -3.28
CA LEU A 195 -5.63 -16.67 -4.72
C LEU A 195 -5.90 -15.37 -5.49
N LEU A 196 -6.99 -14.66 -5.16
CA LEU A 196 -7.29 -13.35 -5.76
C LEU A 196 -6.23 -12.31 -5.41
N SER A 197 -5.81 -12.24 -4.14
CA SER A 197 -4.77 -11.32 -3.70
C SER A 197 -3.42 -11.63 -4.34
N CYS A 198 -3.09 -12.90 -4.59
CA CYS A 198 -1.91 -13.30 -5.35
C CYS A 198 -1.91 -12.71 -6.76
N PHE A 199 -3.02 -12.89 -7.51
CA PHE A 199 -3.15 -12.35 -8.86
C PHE A 199 -3.07 -10.81 -8.87
N ASN A 200 -3.84 -10.16 -8.00
CA ASN A 200 -3.89 -8.71 -7.91
C ASN A 200 -2.55 -8.11 -7.46
N LEU A 201 -1.80 -8.79 -6.60
CA LEU A 201 -0.48 -8.34 -6.14
C LEU A 201 0.51 -8.28 -7.30
N VAL A 202 0.56 -9.34 -8.12
CA VAL A 202 1.42 -9.38 -9.31
C VAL A 202 1.03 -8.27 -10.30
N GLU A 203 -0.27 -8.05 -10.49
CA GLU A 203 -0.79 -6.98 -11.35
C GLU A 203 -0.46 -5.59 -10.82
N ALA A 204 -0.68 -5.33 -9.52
CA ALA A 204 -0.33 -4.08 -8.88
C ALA A 204 1.17 -3.79 -9.04
N TYR A 205 2.02 -4.77 -8.71
CA TYR A 205 3.47 -4.62 -8.76
C TYR A 205 3.98 -4.24 -10.15
N ILE A 206 3.54 -4.95 -11.20
CA ILE A 206 4.01 -4.65 -12.55
C ILE A 206 3.47 -3.32 -13.08
N ASN A 207 2.24 -2.95 -12.69
CA ASN A 207 1.68 -1.64 -13.04
C ASN A 207 2.37 -0.51 -12.26
N GLY A 208 2.77 -0.72 -11.02
CA GLY A 208 3.57 0.22 -10.22
C GLY A 208 4.92 0.51 -10.89
N ILE A 209 5.62 -0.52 -11.34
CA ILE A 209 6.88 -0.38 -12.11
C ILE A 209 6.64 0.45 -13.39
N ALA A 210 5.60 0.11 -14.16
CA ALA A 210 5.29 0.81 -15.39
C ALA A 210 4.96 2.30 -15.13
N TRP A 211 4.19 2.58 -14.09
CA TRP A 211 3.82 3.93 -13.68
C TRP A 211 5.07 4.78 -13.35
N GLU A 212 5.98 4.23 -12.55
CA GLU A 212 7.20 4.93 -12.14
C GLU A 212 8.10 5.27 -13.33
N PHE A 213 8.23 4.32 -14.27
CA PHE A 213 9.01 4.53 -15.48
C PHE A 213 8.42 5.65 -16.35
N VAL A 214 7.10 5.63 -16.57
CA VAL A 214 6.40 6.68 -17.35
C VAL A 214 6.53 8.06 -16.70
N LYS A 215 6.61 8.13 -15.37
CA LYS A 215 6.76 9.41 -14.65
C LYS A 215 8.19 9.94 -14.63
N SER A 216 9.19 9.06 -14.68
CA SER A 216 10.60 9.42 -14.57
C SER A 216 11.32 9.53 -15.91
N THR A 217 10.75 8.97 -16.98
CA THR A 217 11.42 8.84 -18.28
C THR A 217 10.53 9.37 -19.41
N ASP A 218 11.13 10.08 -20.37
CA ASP A 218 10.43 10.45 -21.59
C ASP A 218 10.20 9.21 -22.49
N ILE A 219 8.95 8.76 -22.54
CA ILE A 219 8.54 7.60 -23.33
C ILE A 219 8.26 7.91 -24.80
N SER A 220 8.41 9.17 -25.25
CA SER A 220 8.15 9.58 -26.64
C SER A 220 9.03 8.85 -27.66
N THR A 221 10.21 8.40 -27.22
CA THR A 221 11.19 7.65 -28.00
C THR A 221 10.83 6.17 -28.16
N LEU A 222 9.91 5.65 -27.34
CA LEU A 222 9.46 4.27 -27.42
C LEU A 222 8.44 4.08 -28.54
N SER A 223 8.32 2.85 -29.05
CA SER A 223 7.26 2.53 -30.02
C SER A 223 5.87 2.71 -29.42
N ASN A 224 4.87 3.05 -30.25
CA ASN A 224 3.47 3.16 -29.83
C ASN A 224 2.96 1.92 -29.07
N LYS A 225 3.46 0.73 -29.42
CA LYS A 225 3.10 -0.52 -28.74
C LYS A 225 3.66 -0.58 -27.32
N GLN A 226 4.92 -0.14 -27.11
CA GLN A 226 5.54 -0.06 -25.79
C GLN A 226 4.89 1.02 -24.93
N GLN A 227 4.59 2.20 -25.50
CA GLN A 227 3.89 3.27 -24.79
C GLN A 227 2.50 2.82 -24.30
N LYS A 228 1.73 2.12 -25.14
CA LYS A 228 0.43 1.56 -24.75
C LYS A 228 0.55 0.48 -23.67
N LEU A 229 1.61 -0.34 -23.71
CA LEU A 229 1.85 -1.38 -22.71
C LEU A 229 2.13 -0.79 -21.31
N LEU A 230 2.87 0.33 -21.25
CA LEU A 230 3.29 0.97 -20.00
C LEU A 230 2.23 1.85 -19.34
N THR A 231 1.21 2.26 -20.09
CA THR A 231 0.17 3.18 -19.62
C THR A 231 -1.13 2.40 -19.34
N GLU A 232 -2.19 2.65 -20.11
CA GLU A 232 -3.54 2.12 -19.88
C GLU A 232 -4.00 1.17 -21.01
N GLY A 233 -3.07 0.68 -21.84
CA GLY A 233 -3.42 -0.30 -22.86
C GLY A 233 -3.98 -1.58 -22.26
N GLN A 234 -4.97 -2.18 -22.93
CA GLN A 234 -5.57 -3.48 -22.60
C GLN A 234 -4.62 -4.67 -22.83
N ALA A 235 -3.34 -4.53 -22.51
CA ALA A 235 -2.38 -5.61 -22.57
C ALA A 235 -2.69 -6.64 -21.48
N SER A 236 -2.49 -7.92 -21.82
CA SER A 236 -2.63 -9.00 -20.84
C SER A 236 -1.62 -8.83 -19.70
N LEU A 237 -1.97 -9.28 -18.49
CA LEU A 237 -1.05 -9.28 -17.36
C LEU A 237 0.25 -10.03 -17.70
N LEU A 238 0.14 -11.18 -18.38
CA LEU A 238 1.31 -11.99 -18.75
C LEU A 238 2.24 -11.22 -19.70
N ASP A 239 1.68 -10.48 -20.66
CA ASP A 239 2.46 -9.62 -21.56
C ASP A 239 3.19 -8.53 -20.79
N LYS A 240 2.54 -7.92 -19.80
CA LYS A 240 3.16 -6.91 -18.94
C LYS A 240 4.33 -7.49 -18.16
N LEU A 241 4.15 -8.65 -17.54
CA LEU A 241 5.19 -9.31 -16.73
C LEU A 241 6.46 -9.64 -17.53
N VAL A 242 6.31 -10.00 -18.81
CA VAL A 242 7.46 -10.28 -19.69
C VAL A 242 8.09 -8.99 -20.19
N LYS A 243 7.29 -8.04 -20.68
CA LYS A 243 7.77 -6.94 -21.53
C LYS A 243 8.09 -5.67 -20.75
N VAL A 244 7.36 -5.36 -19.68
CA VAL A 244 7.60 -4.13 -18.89
C VAL A 244 9.01 -4.11 -18.32
N PRO A 245 9.53 -5.16 -17.65
CA PRO A 245 10.88 -5.11 -17.09
C PRO A 245 11.95 -4.92 -18.17
N THR A 246 11.79 -5.58 -19.32
CA THR A 246 12.67 -5.46 -20.49
C THR A 246 12.73 -4.03 -21.02
N ILE A 247 11.58 -3.36 -21.12
CA ILE A 247 11.50 -1.96 -21.56
C ILE A 247 12.17 -1.04 -20.54
N VAL A 248 11.86 -1.20 -19.25
CA VAL A 248 12.42 -0.38 -18.16
C VAL A 248 13.94 -0.46 -18.12
N MET A 249 14.50 -1.66 -18.28
CA MET A 249 15.96 -1.88 -18.28
C MET A 249 16.62 -1.62 -19.63
N SER A 250 15.85 -1.30 -20.69
CA SER A 250 16.34 -1.14 -22.06
C SER A 250 17.17 -2.35 -22.54
N GLN A 251 16.74 -3.57 -22.19
CA GLN A 251 17.40 -4.83 -22.57
C GLN A 251 16.61 -5.55 -23.67
N SER A 252 17.24 -6.52 -24.35
CA SER A 252 16.56 -7.36 -25.34
C SER A 252 15.84 -8.57 -24.74
N THR A 253 16.29 -9.02 -23.57
CA THR A 253 15.78 -10.20 -22.85
C THR A 253 15.27 -9.79 -21.49
N GLY A 254 14.12 -10.34 -21.09
CA GLY A 254 13.50 -10.09 -19.78
C GLY A 254 13.76 -11.21 -18.77
N PRO A 255 13.30 -11.03 -17.52
CA PRO A 255 13.46 -12.01 -16.45
C PRO A 255 12.51 -13.22 -16.56
N LEU A 256 11.50 -13.13 -17.43
CA LEU A 256 10.43 -14.09 -17.58
C LEU A 256 10.12 -14.30 -19.06
N THR A 257 9.64 -15.49 -19.40
CA THR A 257 9.13 -15.84 -20.73
C THR A 257 7.75 -16.49 -20.58
N HIS A 258 6.94 -16.51 -21.64
CA HIS A 258 5.56 -17.01 -21.56
C HIS A 258 5.47 -18.52 -21.32
N ASP A 259 6.48 -19.26 -21.75
CA ASP A 259 6.46 -20.73 -21.84
C ASP A 259 7.36 -21.39 -20.78
N GLU A 260 8.01 -20.60 -19.92
CA GLU A 260 8.85 -21.11 -18.84
C GLU A 260 8.28 -20.78 -17.46
N ASN A 261 8.67 -21.59 -16.48
CA ASN A 261 8.33 -21.36 -15.08
C ASN A 261 9.11 -20.16 -14.51
N PRO A 262 8.47 -19.34 -13.66
CA PRO A 262 7.16 -19.57 -13.02
C PRO A 262 5.94 -19.11 -13.82
N LEU A 263 6.10 -18.43 -14.96
CA LEU A 263 4.98 -17.74 -15.62
C LEU A 263 4.01 -18.70 -16.34
N ALA A 264 4.53 -19.76 -16.96
CA ALA A 264 3.71 -20.79 -17.59
C ALA A 264 2.77 -21.45 -16.57
N GLU A 265 3.31 -21.86 -15.43
CA GLU A 265 2.52 -22.45 -14.34
C GLU A 265 1.55 -21.44 -13.70
N PHE A 266 1.96 -20.18 -13.51
CA PHE A 266 1.06 -19.12 -13.04
C PHE A 266 -0.17 -18.96 -13.95
N ARG A 267 0.03 -18.97 -15.27
CA ARG A 267 -1.04 -18.88 -16.27
C ARG A 267 -2.00 -20.06 -16.18
N GLU A 268 -1.48 -21.26 -16.00
CA GLU A 268 -2.28 -22.50 -16.04
C GLU A 268 -2.99 -22.76 -14.72
N LEU A 269 -2.34 -22.43 -13.60
CA LEU A 269 -2.85 -22.63 -12.26
C LEU A 269 -3.79 -21.50 -11.85
N ILE A 270 -3.31 -20.25 -11.74
CA ILE A 270 -4.03 -19.17 -11.05
C ILE A 270 -5.15 -18.59 -11.93
N LYS A 271 -4.86 -18.32 -13.21
CA LYS A 271 -5.77 -17.59 -14.09
C LYS A 271 -7.17 -18.19 -14.12
N PRO A 272 -7.37 -19.51 -14.31
CA PRO A 272 -8.72 -20.00 -14.46
C PRO A 272 -9.47 -20.09 -13.12
N PHE A 273 -8.80 -20.19 -11.96
CA PHE A 273 -9.46 -20.00 -10.66
C PHE A 273 -9.89 -18.55 -10.46
N ARG A 274 -9.02 -17.58 -10.77
CA ARG A 274 -9.35 -16.15 -10.71
C ARG A 274 -10.59 -15.86 -11.57
N ASP A 275 -10.60 -16.33 -12.81
CA ASP A 275 -11.71 -16.09 -13.73
C ASP A 275 -13.00 -16.76 -13.25
N SER A 276 -12.93 -17.96 -12.66
CA SER A 276 -14.09 -18.60 -12.03
C SER A 276 -14.61 -17.85 -10.80
N ILE A 277 -13.74 -17.29 -9.98
CA ILE A 277 -14.13 -16.58 -8.76
C ILE A 277 -14.72 -15.19 -9.11
N VAL A 278 -14.07 -14.44 -10.01
CA VAL A 278 -14.48 -13.09 -10.39
C VAL A 278 -15.71 -13.11 -11.31
N HIS A 279 -15.83 -14.13 -12.16
CA HIS A 279 -16.94 -14.30 -13.10
C HIS A 279 -17.72 -15.57 -12.78
N ALA A 280 -18.10 -15.72 -11.51
CA ALA A 280 -18.82 -16.87 -11.00
C ALA A 280 -20.14 -17.07 -11.76
N SER A 281 -20.39 -18.32 -12.16
CA SER A 281 -21.61 -18.73 -12.84
C SER A 281 -22.15 -19.98 -12.16
N PRO A 282 -23.47 -20.07 -11.92
CA PRO A 282 -24.08 -21.28 -11.38
C PRO A 282 -24.17 -22.42 -12.40
N PHE A 283 -23.80 -22.17 -13.66
CA PHE A 283 -23.85 -23.15 -14.74
C PHE A 283 -22.49 -23.80 -14.98
N GLY A 284 -22.44 -25.13 -14.93
CA GLY A 284 -21.31 -25.92 -15.40
C GLY A 284 -21.28 -25.95 -16.94
N ALA A 285 -20.88 -24.84 -17.56
CA ALA A 285 -20.84 -24.70 -19.01
C ALA A 285 -19.40 -24.82 -19.55
N ALA A 286 -18.77 -25.97 -19.33
CA ALA A 286 -17.35 -26.20 -19.69
C ALA A 286 -17.03 -25.89 -21.16
N GLU A 287 -17.94 -26.23 -22.08
CA GLU A 287 -17.78 -25.96 -23.52
C GLU A 287 -17.69 -24.47 -23.87
N ARG A 288 -18.31 -23.59 -23.06
CA ARG A 288 -18.29 -22.12 -23.30
C ARG A 288 -17.04 -21.43 -22.76
N PHE A 289 -16.24 -22.12 -21.96
CA PHE A 289 -15.13 -21.52 -21.21
C PHE A 289 -13.79 -22.26 -21.44
N GLY A 290 -13.60 -22.83 -22.64
CA GLY A 290 -12.35 -23.47 -23.02
C GLY A 290 -12.12 -24.83 -22.36
N GLY A 291 -13.19 -25.56 -22.03
CA GLY A 291 -13.15 -26.94 -21.56
C GLY A 291 -13.10 -27.13 -20.03
N TYR A 292 -13.10 -26.05 -19.25
CA TYR A 292 -13.06 -26.14 -17.78
C TYR A 292 -14.41 -25.83 -17.14
N ASP A 293 -14.84 -26.66 -16.18
CA ASP A 293 -16.00 -26.37 -15.34
C ASP A 293 -15.67 -25.22 -14.38
N LYS A 294 -16.27 -24.05 -14.61
CA LYS A 294 -16.06 -22.88 -13.77
C LYS A 294 -16.60 -23.07 -12.37
N LEU A 295 -17.71 -23.79 -12.24
CA LEU A 295 -18.40 -23.98 -10.97
C LEU A 295 -17.57 -24.86 -10.04
N SER A 296 -17.01 -25.96 -10.56
CA SER A 296 -16.12 -26.82 -9.77
C SER A 296 -14.92 -26.03 -9.24
N ARG A 297 -14.30 -25.15 -10.04
CA ARG A 297 -13.17 -24.32 -9.59
C ARG A 297 -13.51 -23.34 -8.45
N VAL A 298 -14.77 -22.94 -8.29
CA VAL A 298 -15.21 -22.11 -7.14
C VAL A 298 -15.27 -22.94 -5.85
N TYR A 299 -15.57 -24.23 -5.96
CA TYR A 299 -15.76 -25.14 -4.82
C TYR A 299 -14.51 -25.96 -4.48
N GLU A 300 -13.69 -26.33 -5.46
CA GLU A 300 -12.62 -27.33 -5.36
C GLU A 300 -11.22 -26.71 -5.28
N LEU A 301 -11.11 -25.42 -4.95
CA LEU A 301 -9.81 -24.79 -4.74
C LEU A 301 -9.10 -25.45 -3.54
N SER A 302 -8.05 -26.21 -3.82
CA SER A 302 -7.30 -26.99 -2.84
C SER A 302 -6.29 -26.14 -2.07
N PHE A 303 -5.81 -26.64 -0.92
CA PHE A 303 -4.77 -25.96 -0.15
C PHE A 303 -3.45 -25.92 -0.93
N GLU A 304 -3.08 -27.02 -1.59
CA GLU A 304 -1.87 -27.15 -2.39
C GLU A 304 -1.85 -26.15 -3.55
N THR A 305 -3.01 -25.95 -4.19
CA THR A 305 -3.17 -24.94 -5.25
C THR A 305 -2.92 -23.53 -4.70
N VAL A 306 -3.47 -23.22 -3.52
CA VAL A 306 -3.27 -21.90 -2.88
C VAL A 306 -1.81 -21.72 -2.49
N GLN A 307 -1.21 -22.70 -1.83
CA GLN A 307 0.21 -22.67 -1.46
C GLN A 307 1.09 -22.42 -2.71
N ARG A 308 0.88 -23.20 -3.78
CA ARG A 308 1.63 -23.03 -5.02
C ARG A 308 1.40 -21.67 -5.66
N SER A 309 0.18 -21.13 -5.57
CA SER A 309 -0.14 -19.79 -6.08
C SER A 309 0.65 -18.70 -5.34
N VAL A 310 0.78 -18.83 -4.02
CA VAL A 310 1.58 -17.91 -3.21
C VAL A 310 3.06 -18.02 -3.59
N GLU A 311 3.60 -19.23 -3.71
CA GLU A 311 5.00 -19.45 -4.12
C GLU A 311 5.31 -18.82 -5.48
N LEU A 312 4.50 -19.12 -6.50
CA LEU A 312 4.66 -18.56 -7.86
C LEU A 312 4.59 -17.03 -7.86
N THR A 313 3.69 -16.45 -7.07
CA THR A 313 3.53 -15.00 -6.95
C THR A 313 4.81 -14.33 -6.46
N PHE A 314 5.36 -14.80 -5.33
CA PHE A 314 6.59 -14.23 -4.80
C PHE A 314 7.83 -14.59 -5.65
N GLU A 315 7.84 -15.75 -6.33
CA GLU A 315 8.91 -16.07 -7.27
C GLU A 315 8.93 -15.11 -8.47
N ILE A 316 7.76 -14.81 -9.07
CA ILE A 316 7.60 -13.85 -10.16
C ILE A 316 8.07 -12.46 -9.72
N ILE A 317 7.56 -11.98 -8.58
CA ILE A 317 7.93 -10.67 -8.03
C ILE A 317 9.44 -10.62 -7.79
N GLY A 318 10.02 -11.64 -7.16
CA GLY A 318 11.44 -11.69 -6.84
C GLY A 318 12.34 -11.75 -8.08
N ARG A 319 11.96 -12.48 -9.13
CA ARG A 319 12.70 -12.50 -10.40
C ARG A 319 12.72 -11.12 -11.06
N ILE A 320 11.56 -10.46 -11.13
CA ILE A 320 11.46 -9.10 -11.68
C ILE A 320 12.24 -8.10 -10.80
N HIS A 321 12.10 -8.18 -9.48
CA HIS A 321 12.75 -7.26 -8.55
C HIS A 321 14.27 -7.29 -8.65
N ARG A 322 14.87 -8.50 -8.72
CA ARG A 322 16.31 -8.67 -8.93
C ARG A 322 16.77 -8.18 -10.30
N PHE A 323 15.96 -8.43 -11.34
CA PHE A 323 16.27 -7.97 -12.70
C PHE A 323 16.32 -6.44 -12.81
N LEU A 324 15.52 -5.73 -12.01
CA LEU A 324 15.55 -4.27 -11.89
C LEU A 324 16.75 -3.74 -11.07
N GLY A 325 17.69 -4.61 -10.68
CA GLY A 325 18.95 -4.23 -10.03
C GLY A 325 18.90 -4.20 -8.50
N SER A 326 17.85 -4.74 -7.87
CA SER A 326 17.80 -4.87 -6.41
C SER A 326 18.69 -6.01 -5.92
N GLU A 327 19.49 -5.75 -4.88
CA GLU A 327 20.28 -6.79 -4.20
C GLU A 327 19.40 -7.74 -3.35
N ARG A 328 18.20 -7.30 -2.99
CA ARG A 328 17.26 -8.10 -2.18
C ARG A 328 16.48 -9.07 -3.05
N GLN A 329 16.10 -10.21 -2.47
CA GLN A 329 15.31 -11.21 -3.18
C GLN A 329 13.87 -10.76 -3.43
N LEU A 330 13.31 -9.94 -2.53
CA LEU A 330 11.95 -9.40 -2.59
C LEU A 330 11.95 -7.93 -2.14
N PRO A 331 10.94 -7.14 -2.56
CA PRO A 331 10.71 -5.80 -2.04
C PRO A 331 10.53 -5.76 -0.52
N ASP A 332 10.90 -4.64 0.11
CA ASP A 332 10.89 -4.42 1.56
C ASP A 332 9.51 -4.56 2.22
N TRP A 333 8.45 -4.39 1.43
CA TRP A 333 7.06 -4.49 1.88
C TRP A 333 6.49 -5.91 1.80
N CYS A 334 7.24 -6.87 1.24
CA CYS A 334 6.85 -8.26 1.29
C CYS A 334 6.98 -8.77 2.74
N PRO A 335 5.93 -9.39 3.31
CA PRO A 335 6.00 -9.94 4.66
C PRO A 335 7.03 -11.09 4.69
N PRO A 336 7.85 -11.19 5.75
CA PRO A 336 8.83 -12.25 5.85
C PRO A 336 8.15 -13.60 6.11
N ARG A 337 8.79 -14.67 5.65
CA ARG A 337 8.33 -16.05 5.86
C ARG A 337 8.82 -16.57 7.21
N MET A 338 7.96 -17.33 7.89
CA MET A 338 8.29 -18.10 9.09
C MET A 338 8.74 -19.51 8.72
N GLU A 339 9.38 -20.22 9.66
CA GLU A 339 9.90 -21.58 9.44
C GLU A 339 8.82 -22.61 9.07
N ASP A 340 7.59 -22.41 9.56
CA ASP A 340 6.43 -23.26 9.26
C ASP A 340 5.81 -22.96 7.87
N GLY A 341 6.42 -22.06 7.10
CA GLY A 341 5.98 -21.64 5.78
C GLY A 341 4.91 -20.55 5.79
N THR A 342 4.38 -20.13 6.95
CA THR A 342 3.45 -18.99 7.03
C THR A 342 4.20 -17.65 7.00
N PHE A 343 3.50 -16.54 7.17
CA PHE A 343 4.08 -15.19 7.13
C PHE A 343 4.05 -14.50 8.49
N GLU A 344 5.07 -13.71 8.80
CA GLU A 344 4.99 -12.75 9.88
C GLU A 344 4.08 -11.59 9.46
N ILE A 345 3.07 -11.28 10.28
CA ILE A 345 2.20 -10.13 10.06
C ILE A 345 2.66 -9.06 11.03
N PRO A 346 3.49 -8.09 10.58
CA PRO A 346 3.95 -7.03 11.46
C PRO A 346 2.74 -6.26 11.98
N ILE A 347 2.61 -6.21 13.30
CA ILE A 347 1.71 -5.28 13.98
C ILE A 347 2.36 -3.92 13.79
N GLY A 348 1.80 -3.13 12.86
CA GLY A 348 2.41 -1.91 12.32
C GLY A 348 2.71 -0.82 13.35
#